data_AF-A0A556AXB4-F1
#
_entry.id   AF-A0A556AXB4-F1
#
_cell.length_a   1.000
_cell.length_b   1.000
_cell.length_c   1.000
_cell.angle_alpha   90.00
_cell.angle_beta   90.00
_cell.angle_gamma   90.00
#
_symmetry.space_group_name_H-M   'P 1'
#
loop_
_entity.id
_entity.type
_entity.pdbx_description
1 polymer ?
#
loop_
_entity_poly.entity_id
_entity_poly.type
_entity_poly.pdbx_seq_one_letter_code
_entity_poly.pdbx_strand_id
1 'polypeptide(L)'
;MQALLKRFLFFFVIPLFPVAVVLAASKPFDGADAIASPKSAIMKVENACAFPSEAKVLEDDNGAVLKVWRLEGAAQFNVASLPKDAGLLEYQRYIASLGIDARKPPLKVPANLNDKERRIWDAEIRNNETIYRLKLGAIEPISCLDALLFAEQNRRLSQIDAPTEFIASVLSRVREGRQELLVVFGAGLGMFPPKSVYGLEIVQEAIKDGWEYSYMIHNHTIQNHRDDPVPGVPVPSTTDIGFARNLANDYGLKAIRVTNGIYTFSSSIAELSELDAR
;
A
#
# COMPACT_ATOMS: atom_id res chain seq x y z
N MET A 1 -67.83 10.63 16.32
CA MET A 1 -67.41 11.05 14.97
C MET A 1 -66.84 9.81 14.29
N GLN A 2 -67.60 9.02 13.52
CA GLN A 2 -67.91 9.26 12.08
C GLN A 2 -66.67 9.70 11.30
N ALA A 3 -66.28 9.17 10.15
CA ALA A 3 -66.69 8.05 9.31
C ALA A 3 -65.71 8.04 8.10
N LEU A 4 -65.49 6.87 7.50
CA LEU A 4 -65.31 6.64 6.04
C LEU A 4 -64.23 7.43 5.22
N LEU A 5 -63.32 6.71 4.56
CA LEU A 5 -63.22 6.55 3.07
C LEU A 5 -61.90 5.82 2.69
N LYS A 6 -61.99 4.62 2.09
CA LYS A 6 -61.80 4.29 0.65
C LYS A 6 -60.35 4.07 0.15
N ARG A 7 -60.06 2.78 -0.11
CA ARG A 7 -59.42 2.17 -1.30
C ARG A 7 -58.43 3.01 -2.12
N PHE A 8 -57.22 2.48 -2.30
CA PHE A 8 -56.59 2.30 -3.62
C PHE A 8 -55.68 1.05 -3.59
N LEU A 9 -56.13 -0.03 -4.24
CA LEU A 9 -55.27 -1.14 -4.67
C LEU A 9 -54.64 -0.71 -6.00
N PHE A 10 -53.33 -0.59 -6.05
CA PHE A 10 -52.60 -0.53 -7.32
C PHE A 10 -52.11 -1.94 -7.67
N PHE A 11 -52.71 -2.53 -8.70
CA PHE A 11 -52.15 -3.65 -9.44
C PHE A 11 -51.02 -3.11 -10.33
N PHE A 12 -49.78 -3.52 -10.10
CA PHE A 12 -48.72 -3.43 -11.09
C PHE A 12 -48.63 -4.77 -11.83
N VAL A 13 -49.03 -4.76 -13.10
CA VAL A 13 -48.75 -5.83 -14.06
C VAL A 13 -47.34 -5.61 -14.57
N ILE A 14 -46.40 -6.48 -14.21
CA ILE A 14 -45.04 -6.48 -14.75
C ILE A 14 -45.05 -7.39 -16.00
N PRO A 15 -44.67 -6.90 -17.19
CA PRO A 15 -44.48 -7.76 -18.34
C PRO A 15 -43.20 -8.60 -18.17
N LEU A 16 -43.36 -9.93 -18.24
CA LEU A 16 -42.26 -10.88 -18.37
C LEU A 16 -41.65 -10.74 -19.76
N PHE A 17 -40.46 -10.13 -19.85
CA PHE A 17 -39.59 -10.27 -21.01
C PHE A 17 -38.69 -11.51 -20.83
N PRO A 18 -38.46 -12.30 -21.88
CA PRO A 18 -37.53 -13.42 -21.81
C PRO A 18 -36.10 -12.87 -21.71
N VAL A 19 -35.43 -13.17 -20.60
CA VAL A 19 -33.98 -12.94 -20.46
C VAL A 19 -33.28 -13.98 -21.33
N ALA A 20 -32.72 -13.53 -22.46
CA ALA A 20 -31.79 -14.33 -23.22
C ALA A 20 -30.53 -14.57 -22.35
N VAL A 21 -30.32 -15.81 -21.94
CA VAL A 21 -29.08 -16.25 -21.31
C VAL A 21 -28.00 -16.25 -22.38
N VAL A 22 -27.25 -15.15 -22.47
CA VAL A 22 -25.98 -15.13 -23.20
C VAL A 22 -24.95 -15.85 -22.33
N LEU A 23 -24.72 -17.12 -22.63
CA LEU A 23 -23.55 -17.86 -22.16
C LEU A 23 -22.31 -17.25 -22.83
N ALA A 24 -21.76 -16.22 -22.21
CA ALA A 24 -20.42 -15.73 -22.55
C ALA A 24 -19.41 -16.77 -22.06
N ALA A 25 -18.85 -17.53 -23.00
CA ALA A 25 -17.68 -18.34 -22.74
C ALA A 25 -16.53 -17.42 -22.30
N SER A 26 -16.18 -17.48 -21.02
CA SER A 26 -14.99 -16.84 -20.48
C SER A 26 -13.77 -17.56 -21.06
N LYS A 27 -13.05 -16.89 -21.96
CA LYS A 27 -11.72 -17.35 -22.34
C LYS A 27 -10.80 -17.24 -21.11
N PRO A 28 -9.90 -18.20 -20.89
CA PRO A 28 -8.82 -18.03 -19.93
C PRO A 28 -8.01 -16.80 -20.34
N PHE A 29 -7.81 -15.90 -19.39
CA PHE A 29 -6.97 -14.71 -19.55
C PHE A 29 -5.53 -15.19 -19.50
N ASP A 30 -4.92 -15.39 -20.68
CA ASP A 30 -3.48 -15.61 -20.78
C ASP A 30 -2.74 -14.33 -20.36
N GLY A 31 -1.68 -14.52 -19.59
CA GLY A 31 -1.05 -13.50 -18.76
C GLY A 31 -0.37 -12.34 -19.50
N ALA A 32 -0.46 -11.19 -18.85
CA ALA A 32 0.65 -10.29 -18.53
C ALA A 32 1.60 -9.84 -19.66
N ASP A 33 1.27 -8.71 -20.28
CA ASP A 33 2.30 -7.80 -20.79
C ASP A 33 3.02 -7.17 -19.58
N ALA A 34 4.05 -7.84 -19.08
CA ALA A 34 5.00 -7.20 -18.18
C ALA A 34 5.64 -6.03 -18.96
N ILE A 35 5.34 -4.79 -18.55
CA ILE A 35 5.98 -3.62 -19.13
C ILE A 35 7.43 -3.63 -18.66
N ALA A 36 8.32 -4.16 -19.50
CA ALA A 36 9.74 -4.19 -19.26
C ALA A 36 10.21 -2.77 -18.90
N SER A 37 10.84 -2.64 -17.72
CA SER A 37 11.44 -1.37 -17.33
C SER A 37 12.50 -1.00 -18.37
N PRO A 38 12.64 0.28 -18.78
CA PRO A 38 13.89 0.72 -19.39
C PRO A 38 15.03 0.26 -18.47
N LYS A 39 16.11 -0.31 -19.06
CA LYS A 39 17.30 -0.88 -18.38
C LYS A 39 17.36 -0.41 -16.93
N SER A 40 17.09 -1.33 -15.98
CA SER A 40 17.05 -1.08 -14.54
C SER A 40 18.01 0.05 -14.19
N ALA A 41 17.45 1.23 -13.92
CA ALA A 41 18.25 2.40 -13.64
C ALA A 41 18.92 2.09 -12.31
N ILE A 42 20.20 1.67 -12.36
CA ILE A 42 20.97 1.34 -11.17
C ILE A 42 20.88 2.55 -10.24
N MET A 43 20.05 2.44 -9.21
CA MET A 43 19.85 3.52 -8.28
C MET A 43 21.17 3.80 -7.58
N LYS A 44 21.49 5.09 -7.41
CA LYS A 44 22.72 5.48 -6.74
C LYS A 44 22.58 5.21 -5.25
N VAL A 45 23.55 4.50 -4.71
CA VAL A 45 23.73 4.34 -3.26
C VAL A 45 24.42 5.60 -2.75
N GLU A 46 23.77 6.35 -1.86
CA GLU A 46 24.26 7.64 -1.37
C GLU A 46 24.40 7.63 0.15
N ASN A 47 25.52 8.16 0.67
CA ASN A 47 25.74 8.28 2.12
C ASN A 47 24.68 9.14 2.82
N ALA A 48 24.04 10.06 2.08
CA ALA A 48 23.04 10.97 2.62
C ALA A 48 21.70 10.30 2.90
N CYS A 49 21.43 9.11 2.32
CA CYS A 49 20.23 8.37 2.62
C CYS A 49 20.41 7.52 3.89
N ALA A 50 20.22 8.16 5.05
CA ALA A 50 20.33 7.54 6.36
C ALA A 50 19.36 8.20 7.35
N PHE A 51 18.88 7.44 8.34
CA PHE A 51 18.26 8.08 9.50
C PHE A 51 19.34 8.87 10.26
N PRO A 52 19.08 10.15 10.61
CA PRO A 52 20.05 10.98 11.30
C PRO A 52 20.25 10.57 12.77
N SER A 53 19.33 9.77 13.30
CA SER A 53 19.32 9.27 14.66
C SER A 53 18.62 7.91 14.75
N GLU A 54 18.85 7.20 15.86
CA GLU A 54 18.08 6.01 16.18
C GLU A 54 16.61 6.36 16.47
N ALA A 55 15.75 5.38 16.24
CA ALA A 55 14.33 5.51 16.55
C ALA A 55 14.11 5.52 18.06
N LYS A 56 13.12 6.29 18.51
CA LYS A 56 12.53 6.05 19.82
C LYS A 56 11.63 4.82 19.72
N VAL A 57 11.97 3.75 20.42
CA VAL A 57 11.12 2.55 20.55
C VAL A 57 10.08 2.80 21.63
N LEU A 58 8.80 2.62 21.30
CA LEU A 58 7.67 2.79 22.22
C LEU A 58 7.04 1.46 22.62
N GLU A 59 7.03 0.50 21.69
CA GLU A 59 6.58 -0.88 21.93
C GLU A 59 7.56 -1.84 21.25
N ASP A 60 7.90 -2.92 21.94
CA ASP A 60 8.64 -4.06 21.43
C ASP A 60 8.21 -5.28 22.25
N ASP A 61 7.13 -5.93 21.82
CA ASP A 61 6.55 -7.08 22.49
C ASP A 61 6.17 -8.16 21.48
N ASN A 62 6.59 -9.40 21.74
CA ASN A 62 6.28 -10.58 20.91
C ASN A 62 6.54 -10.38 19.40
N GLY A 63 7.55 -9.59 19.04
CA GLY A 63 7.92 -9.30 17.65
C GLY A 63 7.02 -8.25 16.97
N ALA A 64 6.09 -7.63 17.69
CA ALA A 64 5.43 -6.40 17.27
C ALA A 64 6.23 -5.19 17.78
N VAL A 65 6.49 -4.21 16.93
CA VAL A 65 7.22 -3.00 17.31
C VAL A 65 6.51 -1.73 16.86
N LEU A 66 6.60 -0.70 17.70
CA LEU A 66 6.21 0.68 17.41
C LEU A 66 7.42 1.59 17.62
N LYS A 67 7.88 2.23 16.53
CA LYS A 67 9.06 3.10 16.51
C LYS A 67 8.71 4.49 16.00
N VAL A 68 9.38 5.50 16.51
CA VAL A 68 9.17 6.90 16.12
C VAL A 68 10.48 7.60 15.80
N TRP A 69 10.53 8.30 14.66
CA TRP A 69 11.59 9.24 14.32
C TRP A 69 11.04 10.65 14.17
N ARG A 70 11.88 11.62 14.54
CA ARG A 70 11.71 13.03 14.16
C ARG A 70 12.87 13.42 13.27
N LEU A 71 12.57 13.90 12.07
CA LEU A 71 13.55 14.18 11.04
C LEU A 71 13.47 15.65 10.64
N GLU A 72 14.62 16.29 10.51
CA GLU A 72 14.72 17.60 9.87
C GLU A 72 15.11 17.44 8.39
N GLY A 73 14.66 18.34 7.53
CA GLY A 73 15.12 18.38 6.14
C GLY A 73 14.42 17.39 5.21
N ALA A 74 13.08 17.42 5.16
CA ALA A 74 12.24 16.50 4.38
C ALA A 74 12.65 16.30 2.90
N ALA A 75 13.26 17.29 2.25
CA ALA A 75 13.66 17.22 0.85
C ALA A 75 14.63 16.06 0.55
N GLN A 76 15.58 15.78 1.44
CA GLN A 76 16.58 14.71 1.24
C GLN A 76 15.94 13.30 1.31
N PHE A 77 14.77 13.20 1.94
CA PHE A 77 14.06 11.95 2.15
C PHE A 77 13.15 11.58 0.96
N ASN A 78 12.85 12.53 0.09
CA ASN A 78 11.99 12.32 -1.09
C ASN A 78 12.77 12.05 -2.39
N VAL A 79 14.11 12.06 -2.36
CA VAL A 79 14.91 11.76 -3.54
C VAL A 79 15.02 10.25 -3.78
N ALA A 80 15.09 9.84 -5.04
CA ALA A 80 15.37 8.46 -5.44
C ALA A 80 16.84 8.11 -5.17
N SER A 81 17.15 7.74 -3.92
CA SER A 81 18.47 7.28 -3.48
C SER A 81 18.33 6.13 -2.51
N LEU A 82 19.33 5.25 -2.46
CA LEU A 82 19.31 4.07 -1.60
C LEU A 82 20.24 4.24 -0.39
N PRO A 83 19.84 3.76 0.79
CA PRO A 83 20.72 3.66 1.95
C PRO A 83 21.81 2.60 1.71
N LYS A 84 22.93 2.74 2.44
CA LYS A 84 23.97 1.71 2.51
C LYS A 84 23.59 0.55 3.44
N ASP A 85 22.40 -0.02 3.23
CA ASP A 85 21.90 -1.16 4.00
C ASP A 85 22.16 -2.46 3.23
N ALA A 86 22.96 -3.37 3.81
CA ALA A 86 23.36 -4.60 3.13
C ALA A 86 22.17 -5.51 2.81
N GLY A 87 21.18 -5.56 3.70
CA GLY A 87 20.01 -6.43 3.54
C GLY A 87 19.05 -5.93 2.47
N LEU A 88 18.78 -4.61 2.40
CA LEU A 88 18.03 -4.03 1.28
C LEU A 88 18.72 -4.28 -0.05
N LEU A 89 20.04 -4.06 -0.12
CA LEU A 89 20.80 -4.27 -1.36
C LEU A 89 20.84 -5.76 -1.75
N GLU A 90 20.87 -6.67 -0.79
CA GLU A 90 20.73 -8.11 -1.04
C GLU A 90 19.34 -8.45 -1.58
N TYR A 91 18.27 -7.93 -0.96
CA TYR A 91 16.90 -8.09 -1.44
C TYR A 91 16.75 -7.62 -2.90
N GLN A 92 17.22 -6.42 -3.23
CA GLN A 92 17.11 -5.90 -4.59
C GLN A 92 17.91 -6.74 -5.60
N ARG A 93 19.12 -7.22 -5.23
CA ARG A 93 19.89 -8.14 -6.08
C ARG A 93 19.18 -9.47 -6.26
N TYR A 94 18.55 -10.00 -5.23
CA TYR A 94 17.77 -11.24 -5.30
C TYR A 94 16.62 -11.09 -6.30
N ILE A 95 15.79 -10.06 -6.18
CA ILE A 95 14.70 -9.80 -7.14
C ILE A 95 15.24 -9.60 -8.57
N ALA A 96 16.31 -8.83 -8.74
CA ALA A 96 16.93 -8.63 -10.05
C ALA A 96 17.46 -9.93 -10.64
N SER A 97 18.02 -10.83 -9.83
CA SER A 97 18.54 -12.13 -10.28
C SER A 97 17.46 -13.07 -10.82
N LEU A 98 16.22 -12.89 -10.36
CA LEU A 98 15.06 -13.62 -10.86
C LEU A 98 14.49 -13.01 -12.15
N GLY A 99 14.97 -11.84 -12.58
CA GLY A 99 14.47 -11.15 -13.78
C GLY A 99 13.05 -10.59 -13.66
N ILE A 100 12.57 -10.40 -12.42
CA ILE A 100 11.20 -9.98 -12.10
C ILE A 100 11.13 -8.56 -11.49
N ASP A 101 12.23 -7.81 -11.58
CA ASP A 101 12.27 -6.37 -11.29
C ASP A 101 11.43 -5.59 -12.32
N ALA A 102 10.13 -5.49 -12.06
CA ALA A 102 9.16 -4.86 -12.95
C ALA A 102 8.32 -3.82 -12.20
N ARG A 103 8.05 -2.70 -12.87
CA ARG A 103 7.12 -1.66 -12.38
C ARG A 103 5.67 -2.17 -12.27
N LYS A 104 5.31 -3.16 -13.10
CA LYS A 104 4.06 -3.91 -13.05
C LYS A 104 4.39 -5.41 -12.92
N PRO A 105 4.69 -5.92 -11.71
CA PRO A 105 4.85 -7.35 -11.52
C PRO A 105 3.50 -8.06 -11.68
N PRO A 106 3.49 -9.35 -12.05
CA PRO A 106 2.25 -10.09 -12.24
C PRO A 106 1.52 -10.28 -10.90
N LEU A 107 0.21 -10.03 -10.88
CA LEU A 107 -0.63 -10.31 -9.73
C LEU A 107 -0.89 -11.82 -9.62
N LYS A 108 -0.52 -12.46 -8.50
CA LYS A 108 -0.75 -13.89 -8.28
C LYS A 108 -2.12 -14.13 -7.64
N VAL A 109 -3.09 -14.50 -8.46
CA VAL A 109 -4.44 -14.87 -8.01
C VAL A 109 -4.45 -16.34 -7.56
N PRO A 110 -4.97 -16.68 -6.37
CA PRO A 110 -5.08 -18.07 -5.93
C PRO A 110 -6.01 -18.89 -6.83
N ALA A 111 -5.66 -20.16 -7.09
CA ALA A 111 -6.44 -21.02 -8.00
C ALA A 111 -7.80 -21.45 -7.44
N ASN A 112 -7.90 -21.66 -6.12
CA ASN A 112 -9.04 -22.27 -5.46
C ASN A 112 -9.79 -21.27 -4.57
N LEU A 113 -10.51 -20.33 -5.20
CA LEU A 113 -11.28 -19.30 -4.53
C LEU A 113 -12.76 -19.70 -4.40
N ASN A 114 -13.32 -19.55 -3.19
CA ASN A 114 -14.76 -19.54 -3.00
C ASN A 114 -15.39 -18.24 -3.56
N ASP A 115 -16.72 -18.17 -3.65
CA ASP A 115 -17.42 -17.02 -4.25
C ASP A 115 -17.12 -15.68 -3.57
N LYS A 116 -16.92 -15.69 -2.24
CA LYS A 116 -16.60 -14.48 -1.49
C LYS A 116 -15.19 -14.01 -1.81
N GLU A 117 -14.22 -14.92 -1.82
CA GLU A 117 -12.83 -14.60 -2.15
C GLU A 117 -12.67 -14.20 -3.61
N ARG A 118 -13.42 -14.83 -4.53
CA ARG A 118 -13.46 -14.48 -5.94
C ARG A 118 -13.88 -13.03 -6.16
N ARG A 119 -14.95 -12.58 -5.49
CA ARG A 119 -15.38 -11.18 -5.57
C ARG A 119 -14.33 -10.19 -5.08
N ILE A 120 -13.57 -10.55 -4.04
CA ILE A 120 -12.46 -9.73 -3.53
C ILE A 120 -11.37 -9.66 -4.60
N TRP A 121 -10.91 -10.80 -5.12
CA TRP A 121 -9.88 -10.84 -6.15
C TRP A 121 -10.29 -10.16 -7.45
N ASP A 122 -11.55 -10.25 -7.86
CA ASP A 122 -12.06 -9.52 -9.02
C ASP A 122 -11.94 -8.00 -8.83
N ALA A 123 -12.16 -7.50 -7.59
CA ALA A 123 -11.95 -6.10 -7.24
C ALA A 123 -10.46 -5.72 -7.21
N GLU A 124 -9.59 -6.58 -6.65
CA GLU A 124 -8.14 -6.39 -6.69
C GLU A 124 -7.62 -6.26 -8.13
N ILE A 125 -8.07 -7.16 -9.02
CA ILE A 125 -7.71 -7.15 -10.44
C ILE A 125 -8.19 -5.86 -11.10
N ARG A 126 -9.44 -5.45 -10.88
CA ARG A 126 -9.98 -4.20 -11.45
C ARG A 126 -9.22 -2.98 -10.97
N ASN A 127 -8.89 -2.89 -9.68
CA ASN A 127 -8.12 -1.78 -9.13
C ASN A 127 -6.73 -1.71 -9.75
N ASN A 128 -6.03 -2.84 -9.79
CA ASN A 128 -4.70 -2.96 -10.39
C ASN A 128 -4.72 -2.48 -11.85
N GLU A 129 -5.62 -3.04 -12.68
CA GLU A 129 -5.75 -2.63 -14.07
C GLU A 129 -6.14 -1.17 -14.24
N THR A 130 -6.99 -0.64 -13.36
CA THR A 130 -7.41 0.78 -13.39
C THR A 130 -6.22 1.70 -13.10
N ILE A 131 -5.42 1.41 -12.06
CA ILE A 131 -4.22 2.17 -11.71
C ILE A 131 -3.24 2.20 -12.89
N TYR A 132 -2.90 1.03 -13.46
CA TYR A 132 -1.92 0.98 -14.55
C TYR A 132 -2.45 1.57 -15.86
N ARG A 133 -3.72 1.31 -16.22
CA ARG A 133 -4.32 1.77 -17.47
C ARG A 133 -4.57 3.28 -17.48
N LEU A 134 -5.16 3.80 -16.40
CA LEU A 134 -5.50 5.23 -16.29
C LEU A 134 -4.35 6.07 -15.75
N LYS A 135 -3.26 5.43 -15.29
CA LYS A 135 -2.13 6.09 -14.63
C LYS A 135 -2.59 6.91 -13.41
N LEU A 136 -3.45 6.32 -12.59
CA LEU A 136 -3.84 6.93 -11.31
C LEU A 136 -2.62 6.92 -10.38
N GLY A 137 -2.30 8.05 -9.78
CA GLY A 137 -1.06 8.20 -9.00
C GLY A 137 0.21 8.01 -9.83
N ALA A 138 1.31 7.71 -9.13
CA ALA A 138 2.62 7.50 -9.72
C ALA A 138 3.32 6.31 -9.09
N ILE A 139 3.85 5.41 -9.93
CA ILE A 139 4.73 4.30 -9.50
C ILE A 139 6.15 4.68 -9.86
N GLU A 140 7.00 4.99 -8.91
CA GLU A 140 8.36 5.49 -9.15
C GLU A 140 9.41 4.58 -8.48
N PRO A 141 10.70 4.68 -8.85
CA PRO A 141 11.76 4.06 -8.04
C PRO A 141 11.63 4.50 -6.59
N ILE A 142 11.91 3.58 -5.66
CA ILE A 142 11.77 3.80 -4.23
C ILE A 142 12.50 5.07 -3.77
N SER A 143 11.82 5.91 -2.99
CA SER A 143 12.44 7.12 -2.41
C SER A 143 13.31 6.77 -1.20
N CYS A 144 14.19 7.67 -0.79
CA CYS A 144 15.10 7.43 0.33
C CYS A 144 14.36 7.02 1.62
N LEU A 145 13.30 7.73 2.01
CA LEU A 145 12.56 7.38 3.23
C LEU A 145 11.86 6.03 3.13
N ASP A 146 11.21 5.76 1.99
CA ASP A 146 10.56 4.46 1.77
C ASP A 146 11.60 3.32 1.83
N ALA A 147 12.80 3.53 1.27
CA ALA A 147 13.91 2.58 1.29
C ALA A 147 14.48 2.38 2.70
N LEU A 148 14.59 3.44 3.51
CA LEU A 148 14.99 3.36 4.90
C LEU A 148 13.98 2.56 5.76
N LEU A 149 12.68 2.75 5.53
CA LEU A 149 11.62 2.02 6.23
C LEU A 149 11.58 0.54 5.80
N PHE A 150 11.74 0.26 4.51
CA PHE A 150 11.87 -1.11 4.03
C PHE A 150 13.12 -1.80 4.59
N ALA A 151 14.26 -1.11 4.60
CA ALA A 151 15.50 -1.61 5.20
C ALA A 151 15.34 -1.88 6.71
N GLU A 152 14.61 -1.02 7.43
CA GLU A 152 14.28 -1.25 8.84
C GLU A 152 13.50 -2.55 9.03
N GLN A 153 12.47 -2.79 8.22
CA GLN A 153 11.74 -4.06 8.29
C GLN A 153 12.62 -5.26 7.91
N ASN A 154 13.45 -5.12 6.88
CA ASN A 154 14.35 -6.18 6.44
C ASN A 154 15.41 -6.54 7.50
N ARG A 155 15.90 -5.57 8.26
CA ARG A 155 16.81 -5.80 9.40
C ARG A 155 16.14 -6.57 10.54
N ARG A 156 14.83 -6.39 10.73
CA ARG A 156 14.05 -7.15 11.72
C ARG A 156 13.80 -8.57 11.24
N LEU A 157 13.32 -8.70 10.01
CA LEU A 157 12.96 -9.95 9.36
C LEU A 157 13.32 -9.87 7.88
N SER A 158 14.21 -10.78 7.44
CA SER A 158 14.64 -10.90 6.06
C SER A 158 13.42 -10.93 5.12
N GLN A 159 13.35 -9.98 4.20
CA GLN A 159 12.27 -9.92 3.21
C GLN A 159 12.40 -10.99 2.13
N ILE A 160 13.52 -11.73 2.12
CA ILE A 160 13.72 -12.93 1.30
C ILE A 160 13.21 -14.17 2.04
N ASP A 161 13.68 -14.39 3.28
CA ASP A 161 13.45 -15.66 4.00
C ASP A 161 12.16 -15.67 4.82
N ALA A 162 11.75 -14.51 5.33
CA ALA A 162 10.59 -14.31 6.19
C ALA A 162 9.85 -13.02 5.79
N PRO A 163 9.30 -12.96 4.56
CA PRO A 163 8.61 -11.79 4.04
C PRO A 163 7.44 -11.40 4.96
N THR A 164 7.42 -10.14 5.37
CA THR A 164 6.46 -9.56 6.32
C THR A 164 6.18 -8.11 5.98
N GLU A 165 5.07 -7.58 6.48
CA GLU A 165 4.68 -6.20 6.22
C GLU A 165 4.92 -5.27 7.41
N PHE A 166 5.20 -4.01 7.09
CA PHE A 166 5.20 -2.87 7.99
C PHE A 166 4.18 -1.84 7.51
N ILE A 167 3.74 -0.98 8.41
CA ILE A 167 3.02 0.25 8.10
C ILE A 167 3.75 1.43 8.75
N ALA A 168 3.76 2.59 8.11
CA ALA A 168 4.25 3.81 8.70
C ALA A 168 3.35 5.00 8.37
N SER A 169 3.06 5.79 9.40
CA SER A 169 2.42 7.10 9.27
C SER A 169 3.50 8.17 9.17
N VAL A 170 3.47 8.98 8.12
CA VAL A 170 4.39 10.11 7.94
C VAL A 170 3.60 11.40 8.01
N LEU A 171 3.92 12.20 9.03
CA LEU A 171 3.38 13.53 9.21
C LEU A 171 4.46 14.57 8.92
N SER A 172 4.06 15.76 8.48
CA SER A 172 4.97 16.87 8.29
C SER A 172 4.45 18.15 8.91
N ARG A 173 5.38 19.06 9.23
CA ARG A 173 5.08 20.40 9.70
C ARG A 173 6.19 21.33 9.23
N VAL A 174 5.87 22.60 8.99
CA VAL A 174 6.86 23.64 8.74
C VAL A 174 7.00 24.49 10.01
N ARG A 175 8.22 24.58 10.54
CA ARG A 175 8.55 25.41 11.71
C ARG A 175 9.78 26.26 11.37
N GLU A 176 9.68 27.57 11.54
CA GLU A 176 10.78 28.50 11.27
C GLU A 176 11.37 28.35 9.84
N GLY A 177 10.51 28.07 8.86
CA GLY A 177 10.91 27.85 7.46
C GLY A 177 11.57 26.49 7.18
N ARG A 178 11.71 25.62 8.18
CA ARG A 178 12.23 24.26 8.03
C ARG A 178 11.10 23.25 8.04
N GLN A 179 11.14 22.29 7.12
CA GLN A 179 10.22 21.17 7.09
C GLN A 179 10.72 20.04 8.00
N GLU A 180 9.89 19.68 8.98
CA GLU A 180 10.07 18.56 9.90
C GLU A 180 9.20 17.39 9.45
N LEU A 181 9.67 16.15 9.65
CA LEU A 181 8.88 14.92 9.52
C LEU A 181 8.78 14.21 10.86
N LEU A 182 7.60 13.67 11.14
CA LEU A 182 7.36 12.70 12.20
C LEU A 182 7.00 11.37 11.52
N VAL A 183 7.79 10.34 11.76
CA VAL A 183 7.57 9.01 11.19
C VAL A 183 7.20 8.08 12.33
N VAL A 184 6.02 7.46 12.23
CA VAL A 184 5.50 6.48 13.19
C VAL A 184 5.41 5.14 12.49
N PHE A 185 6.32 4.22 12.80
CA PHE A 185 6.47 2.92 12.15
C PHE A 185 5.94 1.81 13.05
N GLY A 186 5.07 0.98 12.48
CA GLY A 186 4.50 -0.20 13.08
C GLY A 186 4.81 -1.44 12.26
N ALA A 187 5.27 -2.50 12.90
CA ALA A 187 5.53 -3.76 12.19
C ALA A 187 5.38 -4.97 13.10
N GLY A 188 5.13 -6.15 12.50
CA GLY A 188 4.90 -7.40 13.22
C GLY A 188 5.68 -8.57 12.61
N LEU A 189 5.27 -9.78 12.98
CA LEU A 189 5.80 -11.05 12.47
C LEU A 189 5.00 -11.63 11.29
N GLY A 190 3.96 -10.93 10.83
CA GLY A 190 3.04 -11.41 9.80
C GLY A 190 2.88 -10.45 8.63
N MET A 191 2.00 -10.83 7.70
CA MET A 191 1.61 -10.01 6.55
C MET A 191 0.74 -8.81 6.94
N PHE A 192 0.21 -8.78 8.17
CA PHE A 192 -0.50 -7.64 8.70
C PHE A 192 0.02 -7.38 10.13
N PRO A 193 0.67 -6.23 10.39
CA PRO A 193 1.04 -5.89 11.75
C PRO A 193 -0.21 -5.80 12.65
N PRO A 194 -0.08 -6.12 13.96
CA PRO A 194 -1.20 -5.93 14.87
C PRO A 194 -1.56 -4.45 14.97
N LYS A 195 -2.86 -4.15 15.10
CA LYS A 195 -3.33 -2.76 15.16
C LYS A 195 -2.76 -1.96 16.34
N SER A 196 -2.32 -2.63 17.41
CA SER A 196 -1.69 -1.99 18.57
C SER A 196 -0.45 -1.19 18.21
N VAL A 197 0.29 -1.61 17.18
CA VAL A 197 1.52 -0.93 16.74
C VAL A 197 1.31 0.03 15.58
N TYR A 198 0.07 0.37 15.21
CA TYR A 198 -0.17 1.35 14.14
C TYR A 198 0.14 2.78 14.60
N GLY A 199 0.17 3.02 15.92
CA GLY A 199 0.54 4.30 16.52
C GLY A 199 -0.43 5.44 16.20
N LEU A 200 -1.71 5.14 16.00
CA LEU A 200 -2.73 6.15 15.63
C LEU A 200 -2.97 7.17 16.73
N GLU A 201 -2.74 6.81 18.00
CA GLU A 201 -2.79 7.73 19.13
C GLU A 201 -1.69 8.81 19.01
N ILE A 202 -0.49 8.42 18.56
CA ILE A 202 0.63 9.34 18.34
C ILE A 202 0.32 10.27 17.16
N VAL A 203 -0.25 9.72 16.09
CA VAL A 203 -0.72 10.47 14.93
C VAL A 203 -1.76 11.51 15.37
N GLN A 204 -2.74 11.10 16.18
CA GLN A 204 -3.80 11.98 16.66
C GLN A 204 -3.23 13.13 17.52
N GLU A 205 -2.33 12.84 18.45
CA GLU A 205 -1.70 13.88 19.27
C GLU A 205 -0.82 14.82 18.44
N ALA A 206 -0.11 14.30 17.44
CA ALA A 206 0.67 15.14 16.53
C ALA A 206 -0.23 16.05 15.68
N ILE A 207 -1.37 15.56 15.18
CA ILE A 207 -2.34 16.40 14.46
C ILE A 207 -2.86 17.53 15.37
N LYS A 208 -3.16 17.23 16.65
CA LYS A 208 -3.54 18.27 17.64
C LYS A 208 -2.42 19.29 17.87
N ASP A 209 -1.16 18.89 17.75
CA ASP A 209 0.04 19.75 17.78
C ASP A 209 0.36 20.43 16.42
N GLY A 210 -0.60 20.43 15.49
CA GLY A 210 -0.51 21.15 14.22
C GLY A 210 0.33 20.46 13.14
N TRP A 211 0.57 19.15 13.27
CA TRP A 211 1.16 18.35 12.18
C TRP A 211 0.12 17.99 11.13
N GLU A 212 0.53 17.95 9.87
CA GLU A 212 -0.30 17.43 8.78
C GLU A 212 0.01 15.95 8.54
N TYR A 213 -1.02 15.12 8.46
CA TYR A 213 -0.87 13.71 8.10
C TYR A 213 -0.65 13.54 6.59
N SER A 214 0.61 13.71 6.18
CA SER A 214 1.00 13.77 4.77
C SER A 214 0.77 12.47 4.01
N TYR A 215 1.25 11.33 4.52
CA TYR A 215 0.94 10.03 3.90
C TYR A 215 1.10 8.86 4.84
N MET A 216 0.45 7.76 4.50
CA MET A 216 0.65 6.44 5.08
C MET A 216 1.36 5.58 4.04
N ILE A 217 2.36 4.82 4.47
CA ILE A 217 3.07 3.87 3.63
C ILE A 217 3.03 2.48 4.25
N HIS A 218 2.85 1.45 3.43
CA HIS A 218 3.15 0.07 3.81
C HIS A 218 3.86 -0.65 2.67
N ASN A 219 4.41 -1.83 2.93
CA ASN A 219 5.05 -2.63 1.88
C ASN A 219 4.21 -3.83 1.44
N HIS A 220 4.31 -4.17 0.15
CA HIS A 220 3.95 -5.49 -0.37
C HIS A 220 5.24 -6.25 -0.62
N THR A 221 5.45 -7.34 0.10
CA THR A 221 6.67 -8.15 0.04
C THR A 221 6.56 -9.30 -0.98
N ILE A 222 7.58 -10.16 -1.07
CA ILE A 222 7.59 -11.30 -2.00
C ILE A 222 6.41 -12.24 -1.70
N GLN A 223 5.65 -12.54 -2.76
CA GLN A 223 4.60 -13.55 -2.76
C GLN A 223 5.19 -14.90 -3.17
N ASN A 224 4.63 -16.00 -2.67
CA ASN A 224 5.02 -17.38 -3.01
C ASN A 224 6.54 -17.65 -2.90
N HIS A 225 7.20 -17.08 -1.87
CA HIS A 225 8.65 -17.03 -1.69
C HIS A 225 9.43 -18.37 -1.81
N ARG A 226 8.77 -19.54 -1.80
CA ARG A 226 9.42 -20.87 -1.88
C ARG A 226 9.38 -21.53 -3.26
N ASP A 227 8.29 -21.35 -4.00
CA ASP A 227 8.04 -22.15 -5.21
C ASP A 227 8.14 -21.32 -6.50
N ASP A 228 7.63 -20.08 -6.45
CA ASP A 228 7.51 -19.18 -7.60
C ASP A 228 7.52 -17.73 -7.07
N PRO A 229 8.67 -17.25 -6.55
CA PRO A 229 8.76 -15.95 -5.90
C PRO A 229 8.42 -14.84 -6.90
N VAL A 230 7.47 -13.99 -6.52
CA VAL A 230 7.10 -12.79 -7.30
C VAL A 230 7.11 -11.58 -6.38
N PRO A 231 7.63 -10.41 -6.80
CA PRO A 231 7.60 -9.23 -5.97
C PRO A 231 6.15 -8.83 -5.72
N GLY A 232 5.88 -8.32 -4.53
CA GLY A 232 4.60 -7.68 -4.23
C GLY A 232 4.30 -6.60 -5.27
N VAL A 233 3.03 -6.49 -5.66
CA VAL A 233 2.62 -5.42 -6.56
C VAL A 233 2.67 -4.11 -5.79
N PRO A 234 3.39 -3.08 -6.25
CA PRO A 234 3.47 -1.82 -5.52
C PRO A 234 2.20 -1.01 -5.80
N VAL A 235 1.00 -1.50 -5.48
CA VAL A 235 -0.29 -0.77 -5.61
C VAL A 235 -1.20 -1.20 -4.45
N PRO A 236 -2.09 -0.33 -3.95
CA PRO A 236 -2.90 -0.65 -2.79
C PRO A 236 -3.95 -1.72 -3.11
N SER A 237 -4.12 -2.65 -2.19
CA SER A 237 -5.23 -3.61 -2.20
C SER A 237 -6.56 -2.93 -1.88
N THR A 238 -7.68 -3.64 -2.06
CA THR A 238 -9.02 -3.17 -1.62
C THR A 238 -9.07 -2.85 -0.12
N THR A 239 -8.28 -3.58 0.69
CA THR A 239 -8.19 -3.35 2.14
C THR A 239 -7.37 -2.09 2.44
N ASP A 240 -6.27 -1.87 1.70
CA ASP A 240 -5.43 -0.68 1.84
C ASP A 240 -6.20 0.59 1.46
N ILE A 241 -7.01 0.53 0.40
CA ILE A 241 -7.88 1.63 -0.03
C ILE A 241 -8.94 1.94 1.03
N GLY A 242 -9.63 0.91 1.54
CA GLY A 242 -10.63 1.09 2.60
C GLY A 242 -10.01 1.71 3.86
N PHE A 243 -8.84 1.21 4.26
CA PHE A 243 -8.13 1.73 5.42
C PHE A 243 -7.67 3.17 5.23
N ALA A 244 -7.07 3.52 4.07
CA ALA A 244 -6.64 4.88 3.78
C ALA A 244 -7.81 5.88 3.73
N ARG A 245 -8.96 5.50 3.19
CA ARG A 245 -10.17 6.33 3.21
C ARG A 245 -10.65 6.60 4.63
N ASN A 246 -10.63 5.59 5.51
CA ASN A 246 -10.97 5.78 6.91
C ASN A 246 -9.97 6.71 7.60
N LEU A 247 -8.66 6.54 7.36
CA LEU A 247 -7.65 7.45 7.90
C LEU A 247 -7.80 8.89 7.38
N ALA A 248 -8.24 9.07 6.14
CA ALA A 248 -8.50 10.40 5.60
C ALA A 248 -9.70 11.06 6.28
N ASN A 249 -10.77 10.31 6.51
CA ASN A 249 -11.95 10.80 7.21
C ASN A 249 -11.67 11.14 8.68
N ASP A 250 -10.93 10.27 9.37
CA ASP A 250 -10.73 10.37 10.82
C ASP A 250 -9.55 11.30 11.20
N TYR A 251 -8.50 11.33 10.36
CA TYR A 251 -7.22 11.98 10.68
C TYR A 251 -6.71 12.92 9.58
N GLY A 252 -7.47 13.13 8.50
CA GLY A 252 -7.10 14.07 7.44
C GLY A 252 -5.90 13.64 6.57
N LEU A 253 -5.63 12.33 6.48
CA LEU A 253 -4.61 11.74 5.60
C LEU A 253 -4.68 12.32 4.17
N LYS A 254 -3.53 12.72 3.60
CA LYS A 254 -3.47 13.32 2.24
C LYS A 254 -3.16 12.32 1.12
N ALA A 255 -2.35 11.31 1.39
CA ALA A 255 -1.92 10.35 0.38
C ALA A 255 -1.63 8.95 0.96
N ILE A 256 -1.61 7.94 0.10
CA ILE A 256 -1.11 6.59 0.40
C ILE A 256 0.13 6.31 -0.44
N ARG A 257 1.04 5.50 0.11
CA ARG A 257 2.13 4.88 -0.61
C ARG A 257 2.16 3.38 -0.39
N VAL A 258 2.55 2.63 -1.42
CA VAL A 258 2.78 1.18 -1.33
C VAL A 258 4.09 0.86 -2.00
N THR A 259 5.03 0.28 -1.26
CA THR A 259 6.35 -0.05 -1.76
C THR A 259 6.57 -1.56 -1.83
N ASN A 260 7.35 -2.04 -2.80
CA ASN A 260 7.82 -3.42 -2.82
C ASN A 260 9.33 -3.54 -2.58
N GLY A 261 9.96 -2.47 -2.07
CA GLY A 261 11.40 -2.39 -1.84
C GLY A 261 12.21 -1.98 -3.07
N ILE A 262 11.56 -1.83 -4.24
CA ILE A 262 12.21 -1.37 -5.48
C ILE A 262 11.44 -0.21 -6.09
N TYR A 263 10.12 -0.35 -6.20
CA TYR A 263 9.21 0.69 -6.66
C TYR A 263 8.23 1.06 -5.55
N THR A 264 7.81 2.32 -5.54
CA THR A 264 6.76 2.83 -4.67
C THR A 264 5.66 3.44 -5.52
N PHE A 265 4.43 2.98 -5.33
CA PHE A 265 3.24 3.74 -5.71
C PHE A 265 2.98 4.85 -4.73
N SER A 266 2.52 5.99 -5.24
CA SER A 266 2.00 7.10 -4.47
C SER A 266 0.75 7.65 -5.14
N SER A 267 -0.27 7.98 -4.37
CA SER A 267 -1.47 8.64 -4.88
C SER A 267 -2.16 9.45 -3.78
N SER A 268 -2.81 10.53 -4.18
CA SER A 268 -3.66 11.30 -3.28
C SER A 268 -4.89 10.49 -2.87
N ILE A 269 -5.46 10.77 -1.69
CA ILE A 269 -6.71 10.13 -1.28
C ILE A 269 -7.86 10.44 -2.24
N ALA A 270 -7.84 11.62 -2.88
CA ALA A 270 -8.87 12.00 -3.85
C ALA A 270 -8.90 11.05 -5.05
N GLU A 271 -7.75 10.66 -5.60
CA GLU A 271 -7.68 9.71 -6.72
C GLU A 271 -8.13 8.30 -6.32
N LEU A 272 -8.00 7.93 -5.04
CA LEU A 272 -8.47 6.63 -4.56
C LEU A 272 -9.99 6.49 -4.67
N SER A 273 -10.79 7.55 -4.82
CA SER A 273 -12.26 7.44 -4.92
C SER A 273 -12.72 6.60 -6.12
N GLU A 274 -11.88 6.49 -7.14
CA GLU A 274 -12.14 5.72 -8.37
C GLU A 274 -11.97 4.20 -8.20
N LEU A 275 -11.48 3.76 -7.03
CA LEU A 275 -11.11 2.36 -6.79
C LEU A 275 -12.12 1.64 -5.86
N ASP A 276 -12.24 0.32 -6.03
CA ASP A 276 -13.02 -0.55 -5.17
C ASP A 276 -12.36 -0.65 -3.78
N ALA A 277 -13.15 -0.68 -2.70
CA ALA A 277 -12.67 -0.78 -1.32
C ALA A 277 -13.45 -1.82 -0.52
N ARG A 278 -12.83 -2.33 0.56
CA ARG A 278 -13.42 -3.29 1.49
C ARG A 278 -13.69 -2.71 2.87
#